data_AF-A0A1H3KA16-F1
#
_entry.id   AF-A0A1H3KA16-F1
#
_cell.length_a   1.000
_cell.length_b   1.000
_cell.length_c   1.000
_cell.angle_alpha   90.00
_cell.angle_beta   90.00
_cell.angle_gamma   90.00
#
_symmetry.space_group_name_H-M   'P 1'
#
loop_
_entity.id
_entity.type
_entity.pdbx_description
1 polymer ?
#
loop_
_entity_poly.entity_id
_entity_poly.type
_entity_poly.pdbx_seq_one_letter_code
_entity_poly.pdbx_strand_id
1 'polypeptide(L)'
;MQFKKVKEVMQFEKIKKVMQLPNAKKRCTIAVGVVALLGVTCGGIAFANVSKDSGIIKKGVYIGKINVGEMNSKQAKKAIEEYVDTFNKSKYTLEGPNGKIEVTPEELGIKADEEATVNEAKAVGRRGNLIKQYKENQDIKNGKISVSLKLVANRKKTANFLKNHKDELCIKAKDMSLVKEGDKFKVVGGQKGKEISYEKSVYKINNFLADKWDSSEKDIKLVSKVVEPRGNKKELSKVKDLLGSYTTNFASSSAGRAKNVRNGASKINGTILYPGDEFSVYETVSPFTNENGYELAGSYSNGTVVETFGGGICQVSTTLYNAVIRAELKVTTRHNHSLIVNYVKPSEDAAIAGTSKDMRFVNNTKSPIYIEGVCNGGNITFSIYGQETREKNRQVSFESQVLKETPAPTEFKIDGGAQLGSFASTQAPHKGYVAQLWKIVTINGKEKSREVFNKSTYQASPKIITVGVAGASGEQVGRIKAAAASKDEGAVRAAVAAVKAEIAQSQKQQQEAAAAAQAAQEQAQKAQSQNTQPQPAQPAQPQPVQPQPAQPQPEQPQPAVPQTPAAQ
;
A
#
# COMPACT_ATOMS: atom_id res chain seq x y z
N MET A 1 12.51 31.40 -19.11
CA MET A 1 11.32 31.63 -18.27
C MET A 1 11.42 30.69 -17.06
N GLN A 2 12.16 30.98 -15.98
CA GLN A 2 11.98 32.01 -14.93
C GLN A 2 10.60 31.95 -14.21
N PHE A 3 10.67 31.43 -12.97
CA PHE A 3 9.88 31.69 -11.76
C PHE A 3 8.36 31.41 -11.69
N LYS A 4 8.00 30.48 -10.79
CA LYS A 4 6.93 30.53 -9.73
C LYS A 4 6.65 29.07 -9.30
N LYS A 5 6.77 28.64 -8.04
CA LYS A 5 6.12 29.17 -6.84
C LYS A 5 6.89 28.80 -5.57
N VAL A 6 7.45 29.83 -4.93
CA VAL A 6 7.60 29.92 -3.48
C VAL A 6 6.26 30.41 -2.94
N LYS A 7 5.54 29.61 -2.16
CA LYS A 7 4.39 30.08 -1.36
C LYS A 7 4.04 29.11 -0.23
N GLU A 8 4.97 28.92 0.70
CA GLU A 8 4.67 28.21 1.97
C GLU A 8 5.35 28.80 3.21
N VAL A 9 5.86 30.04 3.12
CA VAL A 9 6.60 30.69 4.23
C VAL A 9 5.80 31.81 4.92
N MET A 10 4.59 32.14 4.47
CA MET A 10 3.80 33.28 5.01
C MET A 10 2.63 32.90 5.93
N GLN A 11 2.85 32.03 6.93
CA GLN A 11 1.90 31.88 8.05
C GLN A 11 2.47 32.21 9.44
N PHE A 12 3.75 32.60 9.56
CA PHE A 12 4.37 32.83 10.86
C PHE A 12 4.32 34.30 11.39
N GLU A 13 3.81 35.27 10.63
CA GLU A 13 3.86 36.70 11.04
C GLU A 13 2.52 37.39 11.38
N LYS A 14 1.39 36.68 11.38
CA LYS A 14 0.08 37.31 11.62
C LYS A 14 -0.61 36.93 12.94
N ILE A 15 0.10 36.91 14.07
CA ILE A 15 -0.53 37.03 15.40
C ILE A 15 0.39 37.82 16.36
N LYS A 16 0.52 39.12 16.11
CA LYS A 16 0.97 40.12 17.10
C LYS A 16 -0.07 41.22 17.22
N LYS A 17 -1.23 40.88 17.79
CA LYS A 17 -2.15 41.84 18.41
C LYS A 17 -3.27 41.07 19.10
N VAL A 18 -3.37 41.29 20.41
CA VAL A 18 -4.53 41.14 21.32
C VAL A 18 -4.04 40.48 22.61
N MET A 19 -3.59 41.30 23.54
CA MET A 19 -3.87 41.19 24.98
C MET A 19 -3.31 42.46 25.64
N GLN A 20 -4.20 43.45 25.83
CA GLN A 20 -3.98 44.53 26.78
C GLN A 20 -4.21 43.95 28.19
N LEU A 21 -3.24 44.12 29.07
CA LEU A 21 -3.37 43.84 30.51
C LEU A 21 -3.92 45.09 31.22
N PRO A 22 -4.76 44.96 32.27
CA PRO A 22 -5.04 46.06 33.18
C PRO A 22 -3.98 46.17 34.28
N ASN A 23 -3.62 47.41 34.62
CA ASN A 23 -2.72 47.80 35.70
C ASN A 23 -3.34 47.53 37.09
N ALA A 24 -2.59 46.90 38.00
CA ALA A 24 -2.71 47.15 39.45
C ALA A 24 -1.39 46.82 40.18
N LYS A 25 -0.92 47.79 40.96
CA LYS A 25 0.31 47.78 41.75
C LYS A 25 0.25 46.74 42.88
N LYS A 26 1.29 45.92 43.04
CA LYS A 26 1.91 45.51 44.32
C LYS A 26 3.19 44.71 44.05
N ARG A 27 4.25 45.05 44.77
CA ARG A 27 5.64 44.57 44.63
C ARG A 27 5.75 43.09 45.01
N CYS A 28 6.31 42.25 44.13
CA CYS A 28 7.02 41.03 44.50
C CYS A 28 7.93 40.59 43.35
N THR A 29 9.18 40.30 43.66
CA THR A 29 10.29 40.05 42.74
C THR A 29 10.15 38.68 42.07
N ILE A 30 9.84 38.64 40.76
CA ILE A 30 9.92 37.43 39.93
C ILE A 30 10.73 37.77 38.68
N ALA A 31 11.90 37.13 38.55
CA ALA A 31 12.77 37.25 37.39
C ALA A 31 12.12 36.58 36.18
N VAL A 32 11.84 37.38 35.16
CA VAL A 32 11.24 36.98 33.89
C VAL A 32 12.32 36.37 32.99
N GLY A 33 12.27 35.05 32.80
CA GLY A 33 13.00 34.34 31.76
C GLY A 33 12.21 34.34 30.45
N VAL A 34 12.33 35.42 29.67
CA VAL A 34 11.90 35.47 28.26
C VAL A 34 13.13 35.77 27.42
N VAL A 35 13.70 34.74 26.80
CA VAL A 35 14.68 34.89 25.72
C VAL A 35 14.02 34.44 24.43
N ALA A 36 13.49 35.42 23.71
CA ALA A 36 13.23 35.31 22.29
C ALA A 36 14.58 35.29 21.56
N LEU A 37 14.93 34.15 20.97
CA LEU A 37 16.04 34.06 20.01
C LEU A 37 15.44 33.92 18.61
N LEU A 38 15.32 35.09 17.97
CA LEU A 38 15.28 35.27 16.53
C LEU A 38 16.74 35.25 16.03
N GLY A 39 16.96 34.63 14.87
CA GLY A 39 18.01 35.02 13.92
C GLY A 39 19.45 34.94 14.39
N VAL A 40 20.19 33.99 13.82
CA VAL A 40 21.64 34.09 13.66
C VAL A 40 21.94 35.38 12.89
N THR A 41 22.31 36.43 13.61
CA THR A 41 23.08 37.57 13.08
C THR A 41 24.19 37.86 14.07
N CYS A 42 25.42 37.56 13.65
CA CYS A 42 26.64 38.04 14.26
C CYS A 42 26.56 39.58 14.35
N GLY A 43 26.32 40.10 15.54
CA GLY A 43 26.34 41.54 15.84
C GLY A 43 27.18 41.74 17.09
N GLY A 44 28.47 42.02 16.90
CA GLY A 44 29.38 42.35 17.97
C GLY A 44 28.97 43.66 18.64
N ILE A 45 28.80 43.63 19.96
CA ILE A 45 28.95 44.81 20.80
C ILE A 45 30.15 44.53 21.70
N ALA A 46 31.26 45.20 21.36
CA ALA A 46 32.50 45.18 22.10
C ALA A 46 32.30 45.80 23.49
N PHE A 47 32.60 45.04 24.54
CA PHE A 47 32.96 45.58 25.85
C PHE A 47 34.47 45.48 26.00
N ALA A 48 35.15 46.58 25.66
CA ALA A 48 36.56 46.78 25.92
C ALA A 48 36.79 47.09 27.41
N ASN A 49 37.35 46.12 28.12
CA ASN A 49 38.43 46.25 29.10
C ASN A 49 38.62 44.89 29.77
N VAL A 50 39.35 44.00 29.08
CA VAL A 50 39.84 42.75 29.64
C VAL A 50 41.29 42.97 30.01
N SER A 51 41.54 43.18 31.31
CA SER A 51 42.84 42.93 31.92
C SER A 51 43.30 41.52 31.54
N LYS A 52 44.62 41.31 31.33
CA LYS A 52 45.27 40.02 31.08
C LYS A 52 44.85 38.95 32.10
N ASP A 53 43.69 38.34 31.89
CA ASP A 53 43.22 37.19 32.65
C ASP A 53 43.93 35.97 32.07
N SER A 54 44.42 35.07 32.92
CA SER A 54 45.35 33.98 32.57
C SER A 54 44.81 32.96 31.55
N GLY A 55 43.60 33.18 31.01
CA GLY A 55 42.90 32.27 30.12
C GLY A 55 42.45 30.97 30.80
N ILE A 56 42.76 30.81 32.09
CA ILE A 56 42.60 29.59 32.91
C ILE A 56 41.46 29.77 33.92
N ILE A 57 40.61 28.76 34.06
CA ILE A 57 39.50 28.73 35.03
C ILE A 57 40.07 28.57 36.46
N LYS A 58 39.48 29.25 37.46
CA LYS A 58 39.98 29.17 38.85
C LYS A 58 39.89 27.74 39.38
N LYS A 59 40.90 27.32 40.14
CA LYS A 59 40.92 26.03 40.85
C LYS A 59 39.65 25.87 41.68
N GLY A 60 39.00 24.70 41.63
CA GLY A 60 37.78 24.42 42.41
C GLY A 60 36.47 24.83 41.74
N VAL A 61 36.48 25.24 40.47
CA VAL A 61 35.26 25.47 39.67
C VAL A 61 34.86 24.20 38.94
N TYR A 62 33.58 23.84 39.04
CA TYR A 62 32.98 22.70 38.36
C TYR A 62 31.95 23.15 37.31
N ILE A 63 31.71 22.33 36.29
CA ILE A 63 30.54 22.42 35.40
C ILE A 63 29.74 21.14 35.60
N GLY A 64 28.56 21.23 36.23
CA GLY A 64 27.86 20.04 36.71
C GLY A 64 28.76 19.20 37.62
N LYS A 65 29.13 17.99 37.17
CA LYS A 65 30.04 17.05 37.86
C LYS A 65 31.48 17.09 37.35
N ILE A 66 31.79 17.89 36.34
CA ILE A 66 33.12 17.96 35.70
C ILE A 66 33.97 18.99 36.45
N ASN A 67 35.16 18.59 36.92
CA ASN A 67 36.14 19.55 37.42
C ASN A 67 36.82 20.25 36.24
N VAL A 68 36.62 21.56 36.11
CA VAL A 68 37.25 22.38 35.06
C VAL A 68 38.22 23.41 35.63
N GLY A 69 38.49 23.36 36.93
CA GLY A 69 39.49 24.21 37.56
C GLY A 69 40.87 23.98 36.96
N GLU A 70 41.64 25.05 36.81
CA GLU A 70 42.99 25.05 36.23
C GLU A 70 43.04 24.71 34.72
N MET A 71 41.89 24.45 34.07
CA MET A 71 41.81 24.25 32.62
C MET A 71 41.79 25.57 31.86
N ASN A 72 42.44 25.60 30.69
CA ASN A 72 42.23 26.64 29.68
C ASN A 72 40.93 26.38 28.88
N SER A 73 40.50 27.34 28.06
CA SER A 73 39.27 27.20 27.26
C SER A 73 39.22 25.94 26.40
N LYS A 74 40.32 25.55 25.76
CA LYS A 74 40.34 24.38 24.85
C LYS A 74 40.16 23.08 25.64
N GLN A 75 40.84 22.96 26.78
CA GLN A 75 40.71 21.82 27.69
C GLN A 75 39.30 21.73 28.28
N ALA A 76 38.75 22.85 28.74
CA ALA A 76 37.41 22.90 29.31
C ALA A 76 36.32 22.54 28.28
N LYS A 77 36.43 23.05 27.03
CA LYS A 77 35.51 22.66 25.94
C LYS A 77 35.56 21.17 25.65
N LYS A 78 36.77 20.60 25.53
CA LYS A 78 36.95 19.15 25.31
C LYS A 78 36.35 18.32 26.46
N ALA A 79 36.55 18.73 27.71
CA ALA A 79 35.97 18.04 28.86
C ALA A 79 34.44 18.10 28.88
N ILE A 80 33.85 19.24 28.45
CA ILE A 80 32.39 19.37 28.27
C ILE A 80 31.90 18.44 27.16
N GLU A 81 32.60 18.40 26.02
CA GLU A 81 32.25 17.53 24.88
C GLU A 81 32.23 16.05 25.27
N GLU A 82 33.30 15.54 25.87
CA GLU A 82 33.39 14.14 26.34
C GLU A 82 32.27 13.78 27.33
N TYR A 83 31.93 14.72 28.22
CA TYR A 83 30.86 14.52 29.18
C TYR A 83 29.46 14.59 28.57
N VAL A 84 29.22 15.54 27.65
CA VAL A 84 27.99 15.64 26.88
C VAL A 84 27.75 14.38 26.05
N ASP A 85 28.79 13.73 25.53
CA ASP A 85 28.68 12.45 24.82
C ASP A 85 28.15 11.32 25.71
N THR A 86 28.51 11.28 27.00
CA THR A 86 27.93 10.31 27.95
C THR A 86 26.45 10.59 28.20
N PHE A 87 26.09 11.87 28.31
CA PHE A 87 24.73 12.31 28.52
C PHE A 87 23.85 12.06 27.29
N ASN A 88 24.39 12.29 26.11
CA ASN A 88 23.70 12.18 24.83
C ASN A 88 23.18 10.77 24.52
N LYS A 89 23.72 9.75 25.19
CA LYS A 89 23.29 8.35 25.10
C LYS A 89 22.25 7.96 26.15
N SER A 90 21.97 8.84 27.11
CA SER A 90 20.97 8.58 28.15
C SER A 90 19.56 8.57 27.58
N LYS A 91 18.73 7.64 28.04
CA LYS A 91 17.33 7.52 27.61
C LYS A 91 16.43 8.48 28.41
N TYR A 92 15.56 9.15 27.68
CA TYR A 92 14.48 10.00 28.19
C TYR A 92 13.15 9.48 27.67
N THR A 93 12.09 9.71 28.43
CA THR A 93 10.73 9.34 28.02
C THR A 93 9.96 10.60 27.66
N LEU A 94 9.43 10.66 26.45
CA LEU A 94 8.47 11.70 26.06
C LEU A 94 7.05 11.16 26.18
N GLU A 95 6.25 11.77 27.05
CA GLU A 95 4.86 11.36 27.30
C GLU A 95 3.90 12.29 26.54
N GLY A 96 3.22 11.72 25.53
CA GLY A 96 2.13 12.36 24.80
C GLY A 96 0.74 11.91 25.29
N PRO A 97 -0.34 12.48 24.72
CA PRO A 97 -1.71 12.08 25.06
C PRO A 97 -2.04 10.61 24.84
N ASN A 98 -1.45 9.95 23.85
CA ASN A 98 -1.76 8.56 23.49
C ASN A 98 -0.80 7.54 24.11
N GLY A 99 0.44 7.94 24.41
CA GLY A 99 1.47 7.02 24.86
C GLY A 99 2.80 7.69 25.15
N LYS A 100 3.82 6.86 25.34
CA LYS A 100 5.18 7.26 25.67
C LYS A 100 6.15 6.73 24.64
N ILE A 101 7.19 7.50 24.32
CA ILE A 101 8.32 7.03 23.51
C ILE A 101 9.64 7.28 24.24
N GLU A 102 10.61 6.40 24.03
CA GLU A 102 11.98 6.63 24.46
C GLU A 102 12.72 7.48 23.41
N VAL A 103 13.63 8.33 23.88
CA VAL A 103 14.47 9.18 23.03
C VAL A 103 15.78 9.49 23.72
N THR A 104 16.82 9.76 22.94
CA THR A 104 18.09 10.30 23.46
C THR A 104 18.25 11.80 23.16
N PRO A 105 19.02 12.54 23.96
CA PRO A 105 19.35 13.94 23.66
C PRO A 105 20.02 14.09 22.28
N GLU A 106 20.80 13.10 21.84
CA GLU A 106 21.41 13.10 20.51
C GLU A 106 20.36 13.12 19.38
N GLU A 107 19.32 12.29 19.50
CA GLU A 107 18.21 12.22 18.54
C GLU A 107 17.44 13.54 18.46
N LEU A 108 17.26 14.22 19.59
CA LEU A 108 16.64 15.55 19.66
C LEU A 108 17.58 16.67 19.19
N GLY A 109 18.87 16.37 18.99
CA GLY A 109 19.89 17.33 18.57
C GLY A 109 20.25 18.31 19.67
N ILE A 110 20.30 17.83 20.91
CA ILE A 110 20.78 18.58 22.07
C ILE A 110 22.29 18.73 21.95
N LYS A 111 22.80 19.95 22.17
CA LYS A 111 24.22 20.26 22.23
C LYS A 111 24.50 21.16 23.41
N ALA A 112 25.72 21.11 23.93
CA ALA A 112 26.19 22.13 24.85
C ALA A 112 26.55 23.42 24.10
N ASP A 113 26.17 24.55 24.67
CA ASP A 113 26.74 25.86 24.34
C ASP A 113 28.05 26.00 25.13
N GLU A 114 29.08 25.30 24.65
CA GLU A 114 30.38 25.22 25.30
C GLU A 114 31.01 26.60 25.49
N GLU A 115 30.80 27.52 24.54
CA GLU A 115 31.35 28.86 24.61
C GLU A 115 30.68 29.68 25.72
N ALA A 116 29.35 29.69 25.78
CA ALA A 116 28.64 30.37 26.85
C ALA A 116 28.95 29.76 28.22
N THR A 117 29.05 28.44 28.33
CA THR A 117 29.35 27.75 29.59
C THR A 117 30.80 28.00 30.05
N VAL A 118 31.80 27.90 29.16
CA VAL A 118 33.20 28.16 29.53
C VAL A 118 33.43 29.62 29.88
N ASN A 119 32.80 30.56 29.17
CA ASN A 119 32.89 31.98 29.48
C ASN A 119 32.29 32.32 30.85
N GLU A 120 31.22 31.63 31.25
CA GLU A 120 30.63 31.75 32.58
C GLU A 120 31.56 31.16 33.66
N ALA A 121 32.13 29.97 33.43
CA ALA A 121 33.11 29.36 34.33
C ALA A 121 34.36 30.23 34.55
N LYS A 122 34.83 30.92 33.50
CA LYS A 122 35.93 31.88 33.61
C LYS A 122 35.58 33.11 34.44
N ALA A 123 34.34 33.57 34.35
CA ALA A 123 33.86 34.76 35.05
C ALA A 123 33.71 34.57 36.57
N VAL A 124 33.58 33.33 37.05
CA VAL A 124 33.42 33.00 38.47
C VAL A 124 34.60 33.57 39.29
N GLY A 125 34.27 34.32 40.35
CA GLY A 125 35.24 34.95 41.24
C GLY A 125 36.05 36.08 40.58
N ARG A 126 35.66 36.53 39.38
CA ARG A 126 36.33 37.59 38.58
C ARG A 126 35.40 38.69 38.10
N ARG A 127 34.08 38.50 38.10
CA ARG A 127 33.09 39.48 37.62
C ARG A 127 32.00 39.78 38.66
N GLY A 128 31.54 41.03 38.68
CA GLY A 128 30.53 41.54 39.61
C GLY A 128 31.12 42.44 40.70
N ASN A 129 30.31 42.84 41.68
CA ASN A 129 30.78 43.67 42.78
C ASN A 129 31.78 42.92 43.70
N LEU A 130 32.57 43.67 44.46
CA LEU A 130 33.66 43.12 45.30
C LEU A 130 33.15 42.07 46.31
N ILE A 131 31.94 42.26 46.84
CA ILE A 131 31.29 41.33 47.78
C ILE A 131 30.99 39.98 47.11
N LYS A 132 30.44 40.02 45.88
CA LYS A 132 30.17 38.82 45.08
C LYS A 132 31.47 38.08 44.76
N GLN A 133 32.51 38.79 44.32
CA GLN A 133 33.80 38.19 44.04
C GLN A 133 34.42 37.54 45.28
N TYR A 134 34.37 38.20 46.44
CA TYR A 134 34.86 37.65 47.71
C TYR A 134 34.09 36.38 48.11
N LYS A 135 32.74 36.43 48.07
CA LYS A 135 31.90 35.27 48.37
C LYS A 135 32.20 34.10 47.43
N GLU A 136 32.24 34.34 46.11
CA GLU A 136 32.55 33.31 45.13
C GLU A 136 33.95 32.72 45.34
N ASN A 137 34.95 33.55 45.67
CA ASN A 137 36.30 33.05 45.97
C ASN A 137 36.37 32.21 47.26
N GLN A 138 35.53 32.48 48.26
CA GLN A 138 35.43 31.67 49.48
C GLN A 138 34.65 30.37 49.23
N ASP A 139 33.56 30.44 48.46
CA ASP A 139 32.76 29.28 48.07
C ASP A 139 33.55 28.31 47.18
N ILE A 140 34.44 28.83 46.30
CA ILE A 140 35.40 28.03 45.52
C ILE A 140 36.31 27.20 46.45
N LYS A 141 36.87 27.80 47.50
CA LYS A 141 37.76 27.10 48.46
C LYS A 141 37.04 25.99 49.22
N ASN A 142 35.73 26.14 49.39
CA ASN A 142 34.87 25.16 50.03
C ASN A 142 34.26 24.14 49.05
N GLY A 143 34.62 24.19 47.75
CA GLY A 143 34.11 23.29 46.71
C GLY A 143 32.62 23.48 46.38
N LYS A 144 32.05 24.66 46.66
CA LYS A 144 30.60 24.92 46.60
C LYS A 144 30.10 25.56 45.30
N ILE A 145 30.96 25.82 44.31
CA ILE A 145 30.54 26.46 43.05
C ILE A 145 30.60 25.49 41.88
N SER A 146 29.41 25.23 41.31
CA SER A 146 29.21 24.54 40.04
C SER A 146 28.45 25.45 39.08
N VAL A 147 28.96 25.61 37.87
CA VAL A 147 28.32 26.33 36.77
C VAL A 147 27.39 25.37 36.03
N SER A 148 26.18 25.82 35.70
CA SER A 148 25.23 24.99 34.96
C SER A 148 25.67 24.83 33.50
N LEU A 149 25.63 23.59 33.01
CA LEU A 149 25.86 23.28 31.60
C LEU A 149 24.69 23.86 30.77
N LYS A 150 24.99 24.71 29.79
CA LYS A 150 23.95 25.30 28.94
C LYS A 150 23.67 24.36 27.78
N LEU A 151 22.54 23.66 27.84
CA LEU A 151 22.10 22.78 26.76
C LEU A 151 21.13 23.52 25.82
N VAL A 152 21.31 23.31 24.53
CA VAL A 152 20.47 23.89 23.48
C VAL A 152 19.97 22.77 22.58
N ALA A 153 18.65 22.64 22.43
CA ALA A 153 18.08 21.76 21.44
C ALA A 153 18.03 22.39 20.05
N ASN A 154 18.31 21.58 19.04
CA ASN A 154 17.97 21.91 17.68
C ASN A 154 16.44 21.85 17.50
N ARG A 155 15.78 23.02 17.63
CA ARG A 155 14.32 23.15 17.53
C ARG A 155 13.72 22.45 16.31
N LYS A 156 14.39 22.50 15.15
CA LYS A 156 13.93 21.86 13.91
C LYS A 156 14.03 20.34 13.99
N LYS A 157 15.16 19.81 14.48
CA LYS A 157 15.37 18.37 14.66
C LYS A 157 14.38 17.80 15.68
N THR A 158 14.25 18.44 16.85
CA THR A 158 13.28 18.07 17.89
C THR A 158 11.83 18.10 17.38
N ALA A 159 11.43 19.17 16.68
CA ALA A 159 10.08 19.27 16.13
C ALA A 159 9.81 18.19 15.05
N ASN A 160 10.79 17.88 14.21
CA ASN A 160 10.68 16.81 13.22
C ASN A 160 10.60 15.43 13.87
N PHE A 161 11.39 15.18 14.91
CA PHE A 161 11.31 13.94 15.68
C PHE A 161 9.91 13.73 16.26
N LEU A 162 9.33 14.77 16.89
CA LEU A 162 7.96 14.73 17.41
C LEU A 162 6.91 14.54 16.30
N LYS A 163 7.12 15.09 15.11
CA LYS A 163 6.22 14.92 13.96
C LYS A 163 6.24 13.50 13.42
N ASN A 164 7.42 12.88 13.37
CA ASN A 164 7.58 11.51 12.89
C ASN A 164 6.93 10.49 13.84
N HIS A 165 6.88 10.78 15.14
CA HIS A 165 6.25 9.93 16.15
C HIS A 165 4.85 10.41 16.56
N LYS A 166 4.13 11.08 15.64
CA LYS A 166 2.82 11.66 15.96
C LYS A 166 1.77 10.57 16.23
N ASP A 167 1.87 9.42 15.58
CA ASP A 167 0.84 8.38 15.65
C ASP A 167 0.91 7.61 16.98
N GLU A 168 2.11 7.51 17.56
CA GLU A 168 2.35 6.94 18.89
C GLU A 168 1.96 7.93 20.00
N LEU A 169 2.18 9.23 19.78
CA LEU A 169 2.04 10.24 20.83
C LEU A 169 0.68 10.96 20.84
N CYS A 170 0.00 11.11 19.70
CA CYS A 170 -1.24 11.89 19.59
C CYS A 170 -2.49 11.01 19.51
N ILE A 171 -3.61 11.50 20.03
CA ILE A 171 -4.91 10.88 19.84
C ILE A 171 -5.58 11.54 18.63
N LYS A 172 -5.86 10.77 17.58
CA LYS A 172 -6.57 11.27 16.39
C LYS A 172 -8.01 11.63 16.73
N ALA A 173 -8.47 12.79 16.26
CA ALA A 173 -9.90 13.11 16.30
C ALA A 173 -10.66 12.17 15.37
N LYS A 174 -11.89 11.80 15.74
CA LYS A 174 -12.81 11.08 14.86
C LYS A 174 -13.95 12.01 14.50
N ASP A 175 -14.06 12.33 13.22
CA ASP A 175 -15.09 13.24 12.73
C ASP A 175 -16.50 12.72 13.02
N MET A 176 -17.47 13.64 13.06
CA MET A 176 -18.87 13.22 13.07
C MET A 176 -19.19 12.46 11.79
N SER A 177 -20.11 11.50 11.87
CA SER A 177 -20.49 10.66 10.73
C SER A 177 -22.01 10.48 10.65
N LEU A 178 -22.47 9.71 9.66
CA LEU A 178 -23.86 9.29 9.52
C LEU A 178 -23.96 7.78 9.45
N VAL A 179 -25.04 7.25 9.99
CA VAL A 179 -25.50 5.89 9.74
C VAL A 179 -26.89 5.99 9.10
N LYS A 180 -27.12 5.21 8.06
CA LYS A 180 -28.42 5.12 7.41
C LYS A 180 -29.27 4.06 8.12
N GLU A 181 -30.46 4.46 8.59
CA GLU A 181 -31.47 3.61 9.24
C GLU A 181 -32.76 3.70 8.39
N GLY A 182 -32.99 2.69 7.53
CA GLY A 182 -34.04 2.76 6.51
C GLY A 182 -33.78 3.89 5.52
N ASP A 183 -34.73 4.81 5.35
CA ASP A 183 -34.59 5.98 4.47
C ASP A 183 -34.05 7.23 5.18
N LYS A 184 -33.67 7.12 6.46
CA LYS A 184 -33.22 8.26 7.27
C LYS A 184 -31.74 8.15 7.63
N PHE A 185 -31.09 9.29 7.79
CA PHE A 185 -29.73 9.38 8.31
C PHE A 185 -29.73 9.81 9.78
N LYS A 186 -28.96 9.10 10.59
CA LYS A 186 -28.72 9.41 12.00
C LYS A 186 -27.30 9.89 12.19
N VAL A 187 -27.17 11.07 12.80
CA VAL A 187 -25.86 11.66 13.13
C VAL A 187 -25.19 10.84 14.22
N VAL A 188 -23.96 10.40 13.94
CA VAL A 188 -23.06 9.79 14.92
C VAL A 188 -22.09 10.85 15.41
N GLY A 189 -21.99 11.01 16.73
CA GLY A 189 -21.10 11.98 17.36
C GLY A 189 -19.62 11.68 17.08
N GLY A 190 -18.83 12.74 16.94
CA GLY A 190 -17.38 12.64 16.80
C GLY A 190 -16.67 12.48 18.15
N GLN A 191 -15.38 12.15 18.10
CA GLN A 191 -14.50 12.06 19.27
C GLN A 191 -13.40 13.11 19.15
N LYS A 192 -13.18 13.88 20.22
CA LYS A 192 -12.10 14.87 20.26
C LYS A 192 -10.74 14.19 20.23
N GLY A 193 -9.83 14.72 19.42
CA GLY A 193 -8.44 14.35 19.42
C GLY A 193 -7.60 15.18 20.38
N LYS A 194 -6.34 14.78 20.55
CA LYS A 194 -5.31 15.52 21.27
C LYS A 194 -4.01 15.45 20.49
N GLU A 195 -3.55 16.58 19.98
CA GLU A 195 -2.30 16.72 19.25
C GLU A 195 -1.23 17.39 20.09
N ILE A 196 0.04 17.06 19.84
CA ILE A 196 1.16 17.77 20.45
C ILE A 196 1.26 19.18 19.88
N SER A 197 1.43 20.15 20.76
CA SER A 197 1.85 21.51 20.41
C SER A 197 3.37 21.53 20.25
N TYR A 198 3.88 21.21 19.05
CA TYR A 198 5.31 21.03 18.78
C TYR A 198 6.19 22.16 19.34
N GLU A 199 5.83 23.42 19.10
CA GLU A 199 6.60 24.57 19.57
C GLU A 199 6.71 24.60 21.11
N LYS A 200 5.57 24.56 21.81
CA LYS A 200 5.52 24.55 23.28
C LYS A 200 6.23 23.32 23.87
N SER A 201 6.14 22.18 23.21
CA SER A 201 6.81 20.95 23.64
C SER A 201 8.32 21.02 23.47
N VAL A 202 8.82 21.61 22.37
CA VAL A 202 10.26 21.88 22.20
C VAL A 202 10.76 22.81 23.30
N TYR A 203 10.02 23.89 23.62
CA TYR A 203 10.38 24.75 24.76
C TYR A 203 10.40 24.00 26.08
N LYS A 204 9.41 23.13 26.32
CA LYS A 204 9.34 22.34 27.56
C LYS A 204 10.49 21.34 27.68
N ILE A 205 10.87 20.69 26.58
CA ILE A 205 12.05 19.81 26.51
C ILE A 205 13.31 20.62 26.82
N ASN A 206 13.47 21.80 26.21
CA ASN A 206 14.65 22.64 26.45
C ASN A 206 14.77 23.07 27.90
N ASN A 207 13.67 23.53 28.51
CA ASN A 207 13.67 23.96 29.91
C ASN A 207 13.94 22.78 30.84
N PHE A 208 13.34 21.61 30.55
CA PHE A 208 13.60 20.40 31.32
C PHE A 208 15.08 20.02 31.30
N LEU A 209 15.70 20.04 30.12
CA LEU A 209 17.12 19.71 29.99
C LEU A 209 18.02 20.82 30.55
N ALA A 210 17.65 22.10 30.47
CA ALA A 210 18.43 23.16 31.10
C ALA A 210 18.45 23.03 32.63
N ASP A 211 17.33 22.64 33.23
CA ASP A 211 17.15 22.65 34.70
C ASP A 211 17.45 21.29 35.37
N LYS A 212 17.25 20.18 34.64
CA LYS A 212 17.18 18.83 35.22
C LYS A 212 17.99 17.78 34.44
N TRP A 213 18.89 18.18 33.56
CA TRP A 213 19.65 17.22 32.74
C TRP A 213 20.42 16.17 33.56
N ASP A 214 21.00 16.55 34.69
CA ASP A 214 21.78 15.67 35.59
C ASP A 214 20.94 15.00 36.69
N SER A 215 19.62 15.21 36.66
CA SER A 215 18.68 14.58 37.59
C SER A 215 18.34 13.13 37.18
N SER A 216 17.78 12.39 38.15
CA SER A 216 17.18 11.06 37.91
C SER A 216 15.82 11.13 37.19
N GLU A 217 15.21 12.32 37.09
CA GLU A 217 13.95 12.51 36.36
C GLU A 217 14.24 12.48 34.86
N LYS A 218 13.64 11.52 34.16
CA LYS A 218 13.81 11.32 32.71
C LYS A 218 12.50 11.43 31.93
N ASP A 219 11.39 11.69 32.61
CA ASP A 219 10.06 11.76 32.03
C ASP A 219 9.65 13.21 31.70
N ILE A 220 9.40 13.49 30.42
CA ILE A 220 9.01 14.81 29.93
C ILE A 220 7.60 14.73 29.34
N LYS A 221 6.63 15.29 30.08
CA LYS A 221 5.24 15.40 29.61
C LYS A 221 5.11 16.47 28.54
N LEU A 222 4.75 16.10 27.32
CA LEU A 222 4.59 17.01 26.20
C LEU A 222 3.35 17.90 26.36
N VAL A 223 3.39 19.09 25.77
CA VAL A 223 2.25 20.00 25.74
C VAL A 223 1.32 19.59 24.60
N SER A 224 0.04 19.44 24.88
CA SER A 224 -0.97 19.08 23.88
C SER A 224 -2.05 20.15 23.73
N LYS A 225 -2.74 20.10 22.59
CA LYS A 225 -3.94 20.89 22.28
C LYS A 225 -5.07 19.93 21.90
N VAL A 226 -6.30 20.30 22.24
CA VAL A 226 -7.49 19.56 21.82
C VAL A 226 -7.74 19.85 20.34
N VAL A 227 -8.07 18.80 19.58
CA VAL A 227 -8.52 18.91 18.19
C VAL A 227 -9.99 18.47 18.15
N GLU A 228 -10.87 19.39 17.78
CA GLU A 228 -12.29 19.10 17.65
C GLU A 228 -12.56 18.26 16.38
N PRO A 229 -13.51 17.31 16.43
CA PRO A 229 -13.90 16.55 15.25
C PRO A 229 -14.53 17.47 14.19
N ARG A 230 -14.34 17.15 12.91
CA ARG A 230 -15.04 17.86 11.82
C ARG A 230 -16.53 17.52 11.84
N GLY A 231 -17.31 18.43 11.27
CA GLY A 231 -18.76 18.33 11.14
C GLY A 231 -19.54 18.78 12.36
N ASN A 232 -20.82 19.04 12.11
CA ASN A 232 -21.82 19.34 13.14
C ASN A 232 -23.19 18.84 12.68
N LYS A 233 -24.16 18.75 13.61
CA LYS A 233 -25.51 18.25 13.32
C LYS A 233 -26.20 19.00 12.17
N LYS A 234 -26.02 20.32 12.06
CA LYS A 234 -26.66 21.16 11.02
C LYS A 234 -26.05 20.92 9.65
N GLU A 235 -24.76 20.65 9.58
CA GLU A 235 -24.09 20.34 8.32
C GLU A 235 -24.46 18.94 7.83
N LEU A 236 -24.41 17.95 8.71
CA LEU A 236 -24.75 16.57 8.38
C LEU A 236 -26.23 16.35 8.09
N SER A 237 -27.14 17.14 8.66
CA SER A 237 -28.58 17.07 8.36
C SER A 237 -28.93 17.49 6.93
N LYS A 238 -27.98 18.08 6.19
CA LYS A 238 -28.14 18.39 4.76
C LYS A 238 -27.96 17.18 3.86
N VAL A 239 -27.35 16.10 4.37
CA VAL A 239 -27.16 14.85 3.62
C VAL A 239 -28.46 14.08 3.62
N LYS A 240 -29.23 14.21 2.54
CA LYS A 240 -30.56 13.57 2.42
C LYS A 240 -30.97 13.28 0.98
N ASP A 241 -30.44 14.04 0.02
CA ASP A 241 -30.84 13.94 -1.38
C ASP A 241 -29.96 12.92 -2.10
N LEU A 242 -30.55 12.06 -2.94
CA LEU A 242 -29.79 11.14 -3.79
C LEU A 242 -29.16 11.91 -4.96
N LEU A 243 -27.84 12.05 -4.95
CA LEU A 243 -27.11 12.79 -5.98
C LEU A 243 -26.77 11.92 -7.20
N GLY A 244 -26.48 10.64 -6.98
CA GLY A 244 -26.15 9.70 -8.04
C GLY A 244 -26.20 8.26 -7.54
N SER A 245 -26.59 7.34 -8.41
CA SER A 245 -26.62 5.91 -8.11
C SER A 245 -26.26 5.09 -9.35
N TYR A 246 -25.67 3.92 -9.14
CA TYR A 246 -25.43 2.96 -10.22
C TYR A 246 -25.37 1.53 -9.71
N THR A 247 -25.79 0.60 -10.56
CA THR A 247 -25.87 -0.82 -10.25
C THR A 247 -25.17 -1.63 -11.33
N THR A 248 -24.41 -2.66 -10.93
CA THR A 248 -23.93 -3.70 -11.84
C THR A 248 -24.26 -5.09 -11.30
N ASN A 249 -24.36 -6.07 -12.20
CA ASN A 249 -24.68 -7.45 -11.86
C ASN A 249 -23.41 -8.30 -11.76
N PHE A 250 -23.35 -9.15 -10.75
CA PHE A 250 -22.31 -10.15 -10.52
C PHE A 250 -22.89 -11.54 -10.22
N ALA A 251 -24.17 -11.80 -10.53
CA ALA A 251 -24.87 -13.03 -10.15
C ALA A 251 -24.23 -14.29 -10.76
N SER A 252 -23.62 -14.19 -11.94
CA SER A 252 -22.91 -15.29 -12.62
C SER A 252 -21.47 -15.51 -12.13
N SER A 253 -21.06 -14.85 -11.06
CA SER A 253 -19.69 -14.95 -10.53
C SER A 253 -19.49 -16.24 -9.76
N SER A 254 -18.26 -16.74 -9.72
CA SER A 254 -17.86 -17.75 -8.73
C SER A 254 -18.08 -17.25 -7.31
N ALA A 255 -18.24 -18.18 -6.36
CA ALA A 255 -18.49 -17.85 -4.95
C ALA A 255 -17.43 -16.89 -4.38
N GLY A 256 -16.14 -17.16 -4.61
CA GLY A 256 -15.06 -16.30 -4.15
C GLY A 256 -15.09 -14.89 -4.75
N ARG A 257 -15.37 -14.77 -6.06
CA ARG A 257 -15.54 -13.46 -6.69
C ARG A 257 -16.74 -12.70 -6.11
N ALA A 258 -17.86 -13.38 -5.89
CA ALA A 258 -19.05 -12.78 -5.29
C ALA A 258 -18.78 -12.29 -3.85
N LYS A 259 -18.05 -13.07 -3.04
CA LYS A 259 -17.65 -12.67 -1.68
C LYS A 259 -16.71 -11.47 -1.71
N ASN A 260 -15.73 -11.44 -2.62
CA ASN A 260 -14.84 -10.30 -2.81
C ASN A 260 -15.62 -9.02 -3.13
N VAL A 261 -16.59 -9.07 -4.05
CA VAL A 261 -17.44 -7.92 -4.40
C VAL A 261 -18.22 -7.42 -3.19
N ARG A 262 -18.81 -8.32 -2.40
CA ARG A 262 -19.52 -7.96 -1.15
C ARG A 262 -18.60 -7.33 -0.11
N ASN A 263 -17.39 -7.87 0.08
CA ASN A 263 -16.40 -7.33 1.01
C ASN A 263 -15.89 -5.94 0.56
N GLY A 264 -15.62 -5.76 -0.74
CA GLY A 264 -15.24 -4.46 -1.28
C GLY A 264 -16.34 -3.41 -1.09
N ALA A 265 -17.60 -3.79 -1.33
CA ALA A 265 -18.75 -2.91 -1.09
C ALA A 265 -18.90 -2.53 0.38
N SER A 266 -18.75 -3.48 1.32
CA SER A 266 -18.90 -3.22 2.75
C SER A 266 -17.82 -2.30 3.31
N LYS A 267 -16.60 -2.35 2.77
CA LYS A 267 -15.50 -1.44 3.14
C LYS A 267 -15.74 0.01 2.71
N ILE A 268 -16.49 0.22 1.63
CA ILE A 268 -16.83 1.56 1.11
C ILE A 268 -18.12 2.09 1.73
N ASN A 269 -19.08 1.20 2.03
CA ASN A 269 -20.36 1.53 2.60
C ASN A 269 -20.20 2.30 3.93
N GLY A 270 -20.95 3.39 4.09
CA GLY A 270 -20.90 4.20 5.30
C GLY A 270 -19.89 5.34 5.26
N THR A 271 -19.14 5.49 4.16
CA THR A 271 -18.12 6.55 4.04
C THR A 271 -18.78 7.92 3.99
N ILE A 272 -18.31 8.83 4.86
CA ILE A 272 -18.59 10.27 4.77
C ILE A 272 -17.37 10.97 4.20
N LEU A 273 -17.59 11.83 3.21
CA LEU A 273 -16.56 12.73 2.68
C LEU A 273 -16.98 14.17 2.94
N TYR A 274 -16.19 14.91 3.72
CA TYR A 274 -16.39 16.34 3.91
C TYR A 274 -15.95 17.13 2.67
N PRO A 275 -16.39 18.39 2.50
CA PRO A 275 -15.93 19.24 1.41
C PRO A 275 -14.39 19.27 1.31
N GLY A 276 -13.88 18.94 0.12
CA GLY A 276 -12.44 18.88 -0.17
C GLY A 276 -11.77 17.54 0.13
N ASP A 277 -12.44 16.61 0.81
CA ASP A 277 -11.90 15.26 1.03
C ASP A 277 -11.76 14.53 -0.31
N GLU A 278 -10.62 13.87 -0.51
CA GLU A 278 -10.37 12.95 -1.60
C GLU A 278 -10.55 11.51 -1.12
N PHE A 279 -11.18 10.69 -1.95
CA PHE A 279 -11.36 9.28 -1.71
C PHE A 279 -10.58 8.45 -2.72
N SER A 280 -9.87 7.44 -2.23
CA SER A 280 -9.21 6.41 -3.04
C SER A 280 -9.95 5.09 -2.87
N VAL A 281 -10.38 4.50 -3.99
CA VAL A 281 -10.98 3.17 -3.96
C VAL A 281 -9.95 2.14 -3.55
N TYR A 282 -8.75 2.16 -4.14
CA TYR A 282 -7.70 1.19 -3.85
C TYR A 282 -7.31 1.19 -2.37
N GLU A 283 -7.00 2.36 -1.78
CA GLU A 283 -6.60 2.45 -0.37
C GLU A 283 -7.69 1.91 0.55
N THR A 284 -8.96 2.24 0.27
CA THR A 284 -10.11 1.82 1.10
C THR A 284 -10.35 0.31 1.07
N VAL A 285 -10.18 -0.32 -0.09
CA VAL A 285 -10.46 -1.76 -0.25
C VAL A 285 -9.22 -2.63 -0.01
N SER A 286 -8.01 -2.06 -0.01
CA SER A 286 -6.76 -2.76 0.28
C SER A 286 -6.59 -3.06 1.79
N PRO A 287 -5.66 -3.96 2.16
CA PRO A 287 -4.90 -4.90 1.32
C PRO A 287 -5.75 -6.11 0.86
N PHE A 288 -5.41 -6.69 -0.29
CA PHE A 288 -6.12 -7.86 -0.83
C PHE A 288 -5.53 -9.17 -0.28
N THR A 289 -5.90 -9.52 0.96
CA THR A 289 -5.45 -10.75 1.62
C THR A 289 -6.62 -11.52 2.22
N ASN A 290 -6.38 -12.79 2.56
CA ASN A 290 -7.37 -13.65 3.21
C ASN A 290 -7.81 -13.09 4.57
N GLU A 291 -6.86 -12.55 5.36
CA GLU A 291 -7.11 -11.95 6.67
C GLU A 291 -8.01 -10.71 6.56
N ASN A 292 -7.95 -10.02 5.42
CA ASN A 292 -8.82 -8.87 5.16
C ASN A 292 -10.17 -9.26 4.50
N GLY A 293 -10.49 -10.56 4.48
CA GLY A 293 -11.77 -11.12 4.04
C GLY A 293 -11.87 -11.41 2.54
N TYR A 294 -10.75 -11.42 1.82
CA TYR A 294 -10.74 -11.72 0.38
C TYR A 294 -10.44 -13.19 0.09
N GLU A 295 -11.04 -13.71 -0.97
CA GLU A 295 -10.80 -15.06 -1.49
C GLU A 295 -10.09 -15.01 -2.85
N LEU A 296 -9.47 -16.13 -3.21
CA LEU A 296 -8.94 -16.33 -4.56
C LEU A 296 -10.09 -16.35 -5.57
N ALA A 297 -9.93 -15.56 -6.62
CA ALA A 297 -10.84 -15.51 -7.74
C ALA A 297 -10.10 -15.09 -9.00
N GLY A 298 -10.63 -15.52 -10.16
CA GLY A 298 -10.10 -15.13 -11.45
C GLY A 298 -10.04 -13.60 -11.61
N SER A 299 -8.88 -13.12 -12.01
CA SER A 299 -8.55 -11.73 -12.30
C SER A 299 -7.75 -11.67 -13.60
N TYR A 300 -7.89 -10.59 -14.36
CA TYR A 300 -7.12 -10.42 -15.59
C TYR A 300 -5.73 -9.87 -15.26
N SER A 301 -4.69 -10.58 -15.68
CA SER A 301 -3.30 -10.15 -15.59
C SER A 301 -2.58 -10.45 -16.89
N ASN A 302 -1.88 -9.48 -17.47
CA ASN A 302 -1.11 -9.65 -18.71
C ASN A 302 -1.85 -10.31 -19.88
N GLY A 303 -3.15 -10.08 -20.02
CA GLY A 303 -3.97 -10.63 -21.10
C GLY A 303 -4.55 -12.04 -20.84
N THR A 304 -4.18 -12.67 -19.72
CA THR A 304 -4.70 -13.99 -19.29
C THR A 304 -5.51 -13.87 -17.99
N VAL A 305 -6.26 -14.92 -17.65
CA VAL A 305 -6.97 -15.04 -16.36
C VAL A 305 -6.08 -15.78 -15.37
N VAL A 306 -5.81 -15.16 -14.23
CA VAL A 306 -5.03 -15.71 -13.11
C VAL A 306 -5.84 -15.64 -11.82
N GLU A 307 -5.65 -16.56 -10.89
CA GLU A 307 -6.30 -16.49 -9.59
C GLU A 307 -5.55 -15.52 -8.66
N THR A 308 -6.26 -14.53 -8.12
CA THR A 308 -5.70 -13.57 -7.17
C THR A 308 -6.70 -13.26 -6.07
N PHE A 309 -6.20 -12.92 -4.88
CA PHE A 309 -7.06 -12.34 -3.84
C PHE A 309 -7.67 -11.03 -4.32
N GLY A 310 -8.97 -10.85 -4.06
CA GLY A 310 -9.69 -9.64 -4.48
C GLY A 310 -10.12 -9.63 -5.95
N GLY A 311 -10.09 -10.77 -6.64
CA GLY A 311 -10.72 -10.90 -7.97
C GLY A 311 -12.19 -10.46 -7.90
N GLY A 312 -12.56 -9.47 -8.73
CA GLY A 312 -13.88 -8.82 -8.72
C GLY A 312 -13.90 -7.36 -8.23
N ILE A 313 -12.86 -6.88 -7.56
CA ILE A 313 -12.85 -5.51 -7.00
C ILE A 313 -12.87 -4.40 -8.06
N CYS A 314 -12.38 -4.63 -9.27
CA CYS A 314 -12.54 -3.66 -10.36
C CYS A 314 -14.00 -3.38 -10.71
N GLN A 315 -14.90 -4.34 -10.50
CA GLN A 315 -16.34 -4.13 -10.67
C GLN A 315 -16.90 -3.23 -9.56
N VAL A 316 -16.40 -3.35 -8.33
CA VAL A 316 -16.74 -2.44 -7.21
C VAL A 316 -16.33 -1.01 -7.56
N SER A 317 -15.07 -0.82 -7.98
CA SER A 317 -14.53 0.47 -8.45
C SER A 317 -15.37 1.07 -9.58
N THR A 318 -15.67 0.26 -10.60
CA THR A 318 -16.47 0.69 -11.75
C THR A 318 -17.89 1.08 -11.36
N THR A 319 -18.52 0.33 -10.46
CA THR A 319 -19.88 0.63 -10.00
C THR A 319 -19.89 1.95 -9.23
N LEU A 320 -18.93 2.14 -8.31
CA LEU A 320 -18.81 3.40 -7.57
C LEU A 320 -18.52 4.57 -8.51
N TYR A 321 -17.59 4.43 -9.46
CA TYR A 321 -17.28 5.46 -10.45
C TYR A 321 -18.53 5.95 -11.19
N ASN A 322 -19.40 5.03 -11.60
CA ASN A 322 -20.63 5.39 -12.28
C ASN A 322 -21.63 6.14 -11.39
N ALA A 323 -21.67 5.83 -10.08
CA ALA A 323 -22.45 6.62 -9.12
C ALA A 323 -21.83 8.01 -8.91
N VAL A 324 -20.50 8.10 -8.81
CA VAL A 324 -19.70 9.33 -8.63
C VAL A 324 -19.91 10.32 -9.78
N ILE A 325 -19.84 9.87 -11.04
CA ILE A 325 -20.04 10.77 -12.19
C ILE A 325 -21.49 11.25 -12.30
N ARG A 326 -22.48 10.45 -11.86
CA ARG A 326 -23.90 10.84 -11.79
C ARG A 326 -24.17 11.85 -10.66
N ALA A 327 -23.42 11.72 -9.56
CA ALA A 327 -23.38 12.72 -8.49
C ALA A 327 -22.56 13.97 -8.86
N GLU A 328 -21.95 14.01 -10.06
CA GLU A 328 -21.11 15.11 -10.57
C GLU A 328 -19.96 15.49 -9.63
N LEU A 329 -19.45 14.50 -8.90
CA LEU A 329 -18.23 14.66 -8.11
C LEU A 329 -17.00 14.70 -9.01
N LYS A 330 -15.97 15.43 -8.58
CA LYS A 330 -14.74 15.60 -9.36
C LYS A 330 -13.89 14.34 -9.29
N VAL A 331 -13.89 13.56 -10.36
CA VAL A 331 -12.93 12.45 -10.55
C VAL A 331 -11.53 13.04 -10.81
N THR A 332 -10.57 12.68 -9.98
CA THR A 332 -9.17 13.13 -10.06
C THR A 332 -8.28 12.11 -10.76
N THR A 333 -8.57 10.82 -10.60
CA THR A 333 -7.87 9.72 -11.26
C THR A 333 -8.87 8.67 -11.75
N ARG A 334 -8.72 8.26 -13.00
CA ARG A 334 -9.46 7.13 -13.58
C ARG A 334 -8.64 6.47 -14.67
N HIS A 335 -8.67 5.14 -14.70
CA HIS A 335 -8.10 4.33 -15.79
C HIS A 335 -9.15 3.36 -16.33
N ASN A 336 -9.17 3.12 -17.64
CA ASN A 336 -9.90 1.97 -18.19
C ASN A 336 -9.12 0.67 -17.99
N HIS A 337 -9.84 -0.43 -18.08
CA HIS A 337 -9.28 -1.77 -18.21
C HIS A 337 -8.53 -1.89 -19.52
N SER A 338 -7.48 -2.72 -19.53
CA SER A 338 -6.73 -3.03 -20.75
C SER A 338 -7.55 -3.86 -21.74
N LEU A 339 -8.45 -4.73 -21.24
CA LEU A 339 -9.40 -5.51 -22.03
C LEU A 339 -10.83 -5.05 -21.72
N ILE A 340 -11.75 -5.29 -22.65
CA ILE A 340 -13.16 -4.95 -22.44
C ILE A 340 -13.78 -5.76 -21.29
N VAL A 341 -14.65 -5.13 -20.51
CA VAL A 341 -15.43 -5.77 -19.44
C VAL A 341 -16.91 -5.78 -19.80
N ASN A 342 -17.64 -6.80 -19.31
CA ASN A 342 -19.03 -7.05 -19.75
C ASN A 342 -20.10 -6.50 -18.81
N TYR A 343 -19.72 -5.99 -17.63
CA TYR A 343 -20.67 -5.50 -16.62
C TYR A 343 -21.01 -4.00 -16.76
N VAL A 344 -20.38 -3.30 -17.70
CA VAL A 344 -20.71 -1.91 -18.11
C VAL A 344 -20.42 -1.70 -19.60
N LYS A 345 -20.92 -0.62 -20.19
CA LYS A 345 -20.59 -0.26 -21.58
C LYS A 345 -19.15 0.26 -21.69
N PRO A 346 -18.53 0.25 -22.89
CA PRO A 346 -17.22 0.84 -23.10
C PRO A 346 -17.15 2.29 -22.57
N SER A 347 -16.01 2.68 -22.01
CA SER A 347 -15.74 3.98 -21.40
C SER A 347 -16.46 4.31 -20.08
N GLU A 348 -17.33 3.43 -19.59
CA GLU A 348 -17.97 3.55 -18.26
C GLU A 348 -17.16 2.86 -17.14
N ASP A 349 -16.08 2.17 -17.46
CA ASP A 349 -15.32 1.38 -16.49
C ASP A 349 -14.27 2.20 -15.72
N ALA A 350 -13.88 1.73 -14.54
CA ALA A 350 -12.77 2.30 -13.76
C ALA A 350 -11.94 1.17 -13.13
N ALA A 351 -10.78 0.89 -13.72
CA ALA A 351 -9.85 -0.14 -13.29
C ALA A 351 -8.96 0.34 -12.14
N ILE A 352 -8.68 -0.57 -11.21
CA ILE A 352 -7.66 -0.41 -10.17
C ILE A 352 -6.67 -1.56 -10.24
N ALA A 353 -5.40 -1.33 -9.89
CA ALA A 353 -4.36 -2.34 -9.96
C ALA A 353 -3.15 -1.92 -9.12
N GLY A 354 -3.01 -2.49 -7.93
CA GLY A 354 -1.92 -2.17 -7.01
C GLY A 354 -1.80 -0.65 -6.78
N THR A 355 -0.56 -0.16 -6.65
CA THR A 355 -0.25 1.27 -6.61
C THR A 355 -0.19 1.93 -7.99
N SER A 356 -0.37 1.17 -9.08
CA SER A 356 -0.19 1.65 -10.46
C SER A 356 -1.46 2.24 -11.10
N LYS A 357 -2.64 1.79 -10.67
CA LYS A 357 -3.95 2.29 -11.12
C LYS A 357 -4.89 2.42 -9.94
N ASP A 358 -5.62 3.52 -9.89
CA ASP A 358 -6.63 3.79 -8.88
C ASP A 358 -7.82 4.53 -9.50
N MET A 359 -8.92 4.55 -8.77
CA MET A 359 -10.05 5.44 -8.99
C MET A 359 -10.13 6.40 -7.80
N ARG A 360 -9.94 7.68 -8.08
CA ARG A 360 -9.95 8.75 -7.07
C ARG A 360 -10.91 9.85 -7.43
N PHE A 361 -11.57 10.41 -6.42
CA PHE A 361 -12.45 11.55 -6.59
C PHE A 361 -12.49 12.42 -5.34
N VAL A 362 -12.81 13.69 -5.53
CA VAL A 362 -12.91 14.69 -4.46
C VAL A 362 -14.37 15.08 -4.28
N ASN A 363 -14.79 15.23 -3.03
CA ASN A 363 -16.04 15.94 -2.73
C ASN A 363 -15.84 17.45 -2.99
N ASN A 364 -16.09 17.87 -4.23
CA ASN A 364 -16.03 19.27 -4.66
C ASN A 364 -17.30 20.08 -4.31
N THR A 365 -18.23 19.51 -3.55
CA THR A 365 -19.44 20.21 -3.12
C THR A 365 -19.19 21.04 -1.85
N LYS A 366 -20.17 21.85 -1.44
CA LYS A 366 -20.10 22.68 -0.23
C LYS A 366 -20.66 21.98 1.02
N SER A 367 -21.02 20.70 0.94
CA SER A 367 -21.56 19.94 2.07
C SER A 367 -21.04 18.51 2.07
N PRO A 368 -21.10 17.79 3.20
CA PRO A 368 -20.68 16.40 3.23
C PRO A 368 -21.51 15.54 2.27
N ILE A 369 -20.93 14.43 1.84
CA ILE A 369 -21.65 13.38 1.13
C ILE A 369 -21.51 12.05 1.86
N TYR A 370 -22.49 11.17 1.68
CA TYR A 370 -22.49 9.81 2.21
C TYR A 370 -22.50 8.81 1.05
N ILE A 371 -21.65 7.79 1.13
CA ILE A 371 -21.58 6.70 0.16
C ILE A 371 -22.21 5.46 0.77
N GLU A 372 -23.32 5.04 0.19
CA GLU A 372 -23.96 3.77 0.49
C GLU A 372 -23.51 2.72 -0.53
N GLY A 373 -23.10 1.55 -0.05
CA GLY A 373 -22.78 0.38 -0.87
C GLY A 373 -23.61 -0.83 -0.43
N VAL A 374 -24.46 -1.34 -1.31
CA VAL A 374 -25.36 -2.47 -1.03
C VAL A 374 -25.17 -3.58 -2.05
N CYS A 375 -25.05 -4.82 -1.56
CA CYS A 375 -25.06 -6.01 -2.40
C CYS A 375 -26.31 -6.86 -2.08
N ASN A 376 -27.20 -7.04 -3.06
CA ASN A 376 -28.40 -7.86 -2.93
C ASN A 376 -28.75 -8.54 -4.26
N GLY A 377 -29.20 -9.81 -4.21
CA GLY A 377 -29.65 -10.55 -5.40
C GLY A 377 -28.60 -10.68 -6.50
N GLY A 378 -27.31 -10.73 -6.15
CA GLY A 378 -26.22 -10.73 -7.12
C GLY A 378 -25.99 -9.39 -7.82
N ASN A 379 -26.55 -8.29 -7.32
CA ASN A 379 -26.27 -6.94 -7.79
C ASN A 379 -25.48 -6.17 -6.73
N ILE A 380 -24.57 -5.31 -7.17
CA ILE A 380 -23.91 -4.30 -6.35
C ILE A 380 -24.43 -2.93 -6.77
N THR A 381 -24.86 -2.12 -5.81
CA THR A 381 -25.34 -0.76 -6.01
C THR A 381 -24.57 0.19 -5.12
N PHE A 382 -24.07 1.28 -5.70
CA PHE A 382 -23.60 2.43 -4.94
C PHE A 382 -24.57 3.59 -5.10
N SER A 383 -24.88 4.26 -3.99
CA SER A 383 -25.72 5.45 -3.94
C SER A 383 -24.98 6.55 -3.17
N ILE A 384 -24.91 7.74 -3.76
CA ILE A 384 -24.24 8.90 -3.17
C ILE A 384 -25.31 9.88 -2.73
N TYR A 385 -25.36 10.14 -1.44
CA TYR A 385 -26.29 11.09 -0.83
C TYR A 385 -25.56 12.37 -0.45
N GLY A 386 -26.25 13.50 -0.53
CA GLY A 386 -25.71 14.81 -0.16
C GLY A 386 -26.79 15.87 -0.12
N GLN A 387 -26.37 17.13 -0.32
CA GLN A 387 -27.28 18.26 -0.50
C GLN A 387 -27.45 18.51 -2.00
N GLU A 388 -28.67 18.36 -2.53
CA GLU A 388 -28.95 18.72 -3.91
C GLU A 388 -28.92 20.25 -4.06
N THR A 389 -28.08 20.73 -4.97
CA THR A 389 -27.88 22.15 -5.27
C THR A 389 -28.01 22.47 -6.75
N ARG A 390 -28.22 21.45 -7.58
CA ARG A 390 -28.43 21.56 -9.01
C ARG A 390 -29.86 22.04 -9.28
N GLU A 391 -30.07 22.56 -10.49
CA GLU A 391 -31.38 23.07 -10.90
C GLU A 391 -32.46 21.98 -10.86
N LYS A 392 -33.69 22.36 -10.49
CA LYS A 392 -34.83 21.44 -10.48
C LYS A 392 -35.06 20.88 -11.90
N ASN A 393 -35.47 19.61 -11.97
CA ASN A 393 -35.69 18.88 -13.24
C ASN A 393 -34.45 18.79 -14.15
N ARG A 394 -33.26 19.06 -13.63
CA ARG A 394 -31.99 18.80 -14.31
C ARG A 394 -31.60 17.34 -14.11
N GLN A 395 -31.25 16.66 -15.19
CA GLN A 395 -30.76 15.28 -15.16
C GLN A 395 -29.42 15.19 -15.88
N VAL A 396 -28.60 14.24 -15.44
CA VAL A 396 -27.33 13.88 -16.08
C VAL A 396 -27.39 12.43 -16.49
N SER A 397 -27.09 12.15 -17.76
CA SER A 397 -26.94 10.81 -18.30
C SER A 397 -25.60 10.66 -19.00
N PHE A 398 -25.15 9.41 -19.12
CA PHE A 398 -23.91 9.08 -19.81
C PHE A 398 -24.21 8.11 -20.94
N GLU A 399 -23.63 8.36 -22.11
CA GLU A 399 -23.86 7.57 -23.33
C GLU A 399 -22.52 7.12 -23.90
N SER A 400 -22.30 5.81 -23.95
CA SER A 400 -21.12 5.21 -24.55
C SER A 400 -21.25 5.12 -26.06
N GLN A 401 -20.22 5.55 -26.79
CA GLN A 401 -20.11 5.43 -28.23
C GLN A 401 -18.82 4.70 -28.61
N VAL A 402 -18.95 3.57 -29.32
CA VAL A 402 -17.81 2.87 -29.94
C VAL A 402 -17.40 3.60 -31.21
N LEU A 403 -16.13 3.96 -31.31
CA LEU A 403 -15.53 4.66 -32.45
C LEU A 403 -14.79 3.70 -33.38
N LYS A 404 -14.20 2.65 -32.82
CA LYS A 404 -13.48 1.60 -33.57
C LYS A 404 -13.62 0.26 -32.84
N GLU A 405 -13.81 -0.79 -33.61
CA GLU A 405 -13.72 -2.17 -33.15
C GLU A 405 -12.51 -2.85 -33.83
N THR A 406 -11.78 -3.65 -33.07
CA THR A 406 -10.66 -4.46 -33.55
C THR A 406 -10.98 -5.93 -33.26
N PRO A 407 -11.12 -6.79 -34.28
CA PRO A 407 -11.43 -8.20 -34.07
C PRO A 407 -10.31 -8.90 -33.29
N ALA A 408 -10.68 -9.92 -32.52
CA ALA A 408 -9.72 -10.78 -31.83
C ALA A 408 -9.13 -11.79 -32.81
N PRO A 409 -7.79 -11.92 -32.91
CA PRO A 409 -7.19 -12.98 -33.72
C PRO A 409 -7.38 -14.35 -33.06
N THR A 410 -7.27 -15.43 -33.85
CA THR A 410 -7.12 -16.79 -33.32
C THR A 410 -5.64 -17.15 -33.33
N GLU A 411 -5.16 -17.72 -32.23
CA GLU A 411 -3.81 -18.25 -32.08
C GLU A 411 -3.86 -19.71 -31.65
N PHE A 412 -2.91 -20.49 -32.16
CA PHE A 412 -2.83 -21.92 -31.87
C PHE A 412 -1.58 -22.22 -31.06
N LYS A 413 -1.75 -22.97 -29.98
CA LYS A 413 -0.67 -23.52 -29.17
C LYS A 413 -0.55 -25.01 -29.45
N ILE A 414 0.59 -25.45 -29.96
CA ILE A 414 0.84 -26.87 -30.20
C ILE A 414 1.30 -27.53 -28.90
N ASP A 415 0.66 -28.63 -28.53
CA ASP A 415 0.96 -29.38 -27.31
C ASP A 415 1.33 -30.83 -27.66
N GLY A 416 2.61 -31.18 -27.43
CA GLY A 416 3.13 -32.52 -27.69
C GLY A 416 2.69 -33.57 -26.67
N GLY A 417 2.21 -33.17 -25.49
CA GLY A 417 1.69 -34.07 -24.47
C GLY A 417 0.19 -34.34 -24.63
N ALA A 418 -0.54 -33.46 -25.31
CA ALA A 418 -1.96 -33.62 -25.55
C ALA A 418 -2.24 -34.57 -26.73
N GLN A 419 -3.26 -35.42 -26.60
CA GLN A 419 -3.66 -36.40 -27.61
C GLN A 419 -3.82 -35.78 -28.99
N LEU A 420 -3.29 -36.44 -30.02
CA LEU A 420 -3.47 -36.02 -31.42
C LEU A 420 -4.96 -35.82 -31.75
N GLY A 421 -5.31 -34.63 -32.24
CA GLY A 421 -6.68 -34.29 -32.57
C GLY A 421 -7.44 -33.55 -31.46
N SER A 422 -6.87 -33.44 -30.26
CA SER A 422 -7.45 -32.57 -29.23
C SER A 422 -7.38 -31.11 -29.66
N PHE A 423 -8.45 -30.36 -29.36
CA PHE A 423 -8.66 -28.99 -29.85
C PHE A 423 -9.41 -28.18 -28.79
N ALA A 424 -8.68 -27.70 -27.79
CA ALA A 424 -9.25 -27.07 -26.59
C ALA A 424 -9.06 -25.56 -26.63
N SER A 425 -10.16 -24.80 -26.48
CA SER A 425 -10.08 -23.34 -26.30
C SER A 425 -9.58 -23.04 -24.89
N THR A 426 -8.35 -22.57 -24.75
CA THR A 426 -7.72 -22.25 -23.46
C THR A 426 -7.81 -20.77 -23.09
N GLN A 427 -8.15 -19.92 -24.05
CA GLN A 427 -8.49 -18.51 -23.79
C GLN A 427 -9.61 -18.05 -24.73
N ALA A 428 -10.58 -17.32 -24.20
CA ALA A 428 -11.66 -16.73 -24.99
C ALA A 428 -11.19 -15.45 -25.72
N PRO A 429 -11.73 -15.16 -26.92
CA PRO A 429 -11.39 -13.94 -27.65
C PRO A 429 -11.94 -12.70 -26.93
N HIS A 430 -11.13 -11.65 -26.87
CA HIS A 430 -11.58 -10.32 -26.50
C HIS A 430 -11.38 -9.37 -27.67
N LYS A 431 -12.48 -8.77 -28.16
CA LYS A 431 -12.39 -7.70 -29.16
C LYS A 431 -11.76 -6.46 -28.54
N GLY A 432 -10.93 -5.78 -29.31
CA GLY A 432 -10.41 -4.47 -28.97
C GLY A 432 -11.40 -3.38 -29.35
N TYR A 433 -11.36 -2.25 -28.64
CA TYR A 433 -12.26 -1.12 -28.91
C TYR A 433 -11.56 0.21 -28.67
N VAL A 434 -11.91 1.22 -29.46
CA VAL A 434 -11.75 2.63 -29.08
C VAL A 434 -13.15 3.18 -28.89
N ALA A 435 -13.43 3.76 -27.72
CA ALA A 435 -14.74 4.29 -27.39
C ALA A 435 -14.62 5.64 -26.69
N GLN A 436 -15.71 6.39 -26.65
CA GLN A 436 -15.84 7.62 -25.87
C GLN A 436 -17.14 7.62 -25.08
N LEU A 437 -17.12 8.29 -23.93
CA LEU A 437 -18.31 8.50 -23.11
C LEU A 437 -18.76 9.94 -23.24
N TRP A 438 -20.03 10.15 -23.58
CA TRP A 438 -20.66 11.46 -23.57
C TRP A 438 -21.29 11.71 -22.20
N LYS A 439 -21.15 12.94 -21.69
CA LYS A 439 -22.01 13.47 -20.62
C LYS A 439 -23.09 14.32 -21.25
N ILE A 440 -24.34 13.97 -20.96
CA ILE A 440 -25.52 14.66 -21.48
C ILE A 440 -26.26 15.26 -20.30
N VAL A 441 -26.56 16.55 -20.37
CA VAL A 441 -27.35 17.27 -19.37
C VAL A 441 -28.67 17.66 -20.01
N THR A 442 -29.77 17.28 -19.37
CA THR A 442 -31.12 17.69 -19.78
C THR A 442 -31.76 18.54 -18.69
N ILE A 443 -32.59 19.51 -19.10
CA ILE A 443 -33.42 20.31 -18.18
C ILE A 443 -34.83 20.32 -18.75
N ASN A 444 -35.81 19.89 -17.96
CA ASN A 444 -37.20 19.72 -18.40
C ASN A 444 -37.30 18.84 -19.67
N GLY A 445 -36.52 17.75 -19.72
CA GLY A 445 -36.50 16.80 -20.83
C GLY A 445 -35.79 17.27 -22.10
N LYS A 446 -35.31 18.51 -22.17
CA LYS A 446 -34.57 19.05 -23.33
C LYS A 446 -33.07 18.97 -23.08
N GLU A 447 -32.31 18.45 -24.06
CA GLU A 447 -30.85 18.45 -24.03
C GLU A 447 -30.33 19.89 -23.98
N LYS A 448 -29.47 20.17 -23.01
CA LYS A 448 -28.83 21.47 -22.78
C LYS A 448 -27.36 21.45 -23.14
N SER A 449 -26.70 20.33 -22.89
CA SER A 449 -25.31 20.13 -23.28
C SER A 449 -25.03 18.66 -23.51
N ARG A 450 -24.13 18.41 -24.45
CA ARG A 450 -23.50 17.12 -24.71
C ARG A 450 -22.01 17.36 -24.88
N GLU A 451 -21.20 16.75 -24.03
CA GLU A 451 -19.75 16.91 -24.05
C GLU A 451 -19.05 15.57 -23.93
N VAL A 452 -17.90 15.43 -24.57
CA VAL A 452 -17.07 14.23 -24.41
C VAL A 452 -16.53 14.23 -22.98
N PHE A 453 -16.97 13.27 -22.17
CA PHE A 453 -16.54 13.12 -20.79
C PHE A 453 -15.18 12.44 -20.69
N ASN A 454 -14.99 11.34 -21.43
CA ASN A 454 -13.71 10.63 -21.50
C ASN A 454 -13.59 9.82 -22.81
N LYS A 455 -12.40 9.25 -23.05
CA LYS A 455 -12.13 8.28 -24.09
C LYS A 455 -11.38 7.08 -23.50
N SER A 456 -11.64 5.89 -24.02
CA SER A 456 -11.00 4.66 -23.56
C SER A 456 -10.55 3.80 -24.74
N THR A 457 -9.42 3.11 -24.57
CA THR A 457 -8.88 2.17 -25.56
C THR A 457 -8.64 0.82 -24.90
N TYR A 458 -9.24 -0.23 -25.49
CA TYR A 458 -9.18 -1.61 -25.05
C TYR A 458 -8.46 -2.43 -26.10
N GLN A 459 -7.51 -3.25 -25.68
CA GLN A 459 -6.74 -4.14 -26.55
C GLN A 459 -7.57 -5.35 -26.95
N ALA A 460 -7.35 -5.84 -28.16
CA ALA A 460 -7.82 -7.16 -28.54
C ALA A 460 -6.91 -8.21 -27.87
N SER A 461 -7.48 -9.33 -27.44
CA SER A 461 -6.75 -10.50 -26.94
C SER A 461 -7.15 -11.74 -27.74
N PRO A 462 -6.21 -12.56 -28.19
CA PRO A 462 -6.51 -13.69 -29.06
C PRO A 462 -7.38 -14.74 -28.37
N LYS A 463 -8.17 -15.45 -29.18
CA LYS A 463 -8.64 -16.79 -28.83
C LYS A 463 -7.43 -17.73 -28.91
N ILE A 464 -7.08 -18.40 -27.82
CA ILE A 464 -6.00 -19.39 -27.82
C ILE A 464 -6.63 -20.79 -27.89
N ILE A 465 -6.22 -21.56 -28.89
CA ILE A 465 -6.63 -22.95 -29.09
C ILE A 465 -5.41 -23.84 -28.94
N THR A 466 -5.46 -24.74 -27.96
CA THR A 466 -4.44 -25.76 -27.79
C THR A 466 -4.75 -26.95 -28.68
N VAL A 467 -3.79 -27.34 -29.52
CA VAL A 467 -3.90 -28.45 -30.47
C VAL A 467 -2.94 -29.55 -30.04
N GLY A 468 -3.47 -30.73 -29.72
CA GLY A 468 -2.65 -31.87 -29.34
C GLY A 468 -2.07 -32.58 -30.54
N VAL A 469 -0.80 -32.97 -30.42
CA VAL A 469 -0.02 -33.64 -31.47
C VAL A 469 0.75 -34.86 -30.96
N ALA A 470 0.38 -35.40 -29.80
CA ALA A 470 1.03 -36.59 -29.24
C ALA A 470 0.97 -37.77 -30.23
N GLY A 471 2.12 -38.38 -30.50
CA GLY A 471 2.27 -39.49 -31.46
C GLY A 471 2.51 -39.06 -32.92
N ALA A 472 2.50 -37.77 -33.23
CA ALA A 472 2.90 -37.28 -34.56
C ALA A 472 4.42 -37.11 -34.70
N SER A 473 4.96 -37.39 -35.87
CA SER A 473 6.38 -37.18 -36.21
C SER A 473 6.73 -35.69 -36.28
N GLY A 474 8.03 -35.36 -36.25
CA GLY A 474 8.49 -33.97 -36.38
C GLY A 474 8.00 -33.27 -37.66
N GLU A 475 7.91 -34.00 -38.77
CA GLU A 475 7.39 -33.51 -40.05
C GLU A 475 5.88 -33.24 -39.99
N GLN A 476 5.12 -34.17 -39.40
CA GLN A 476 3.68 -34.03 -39.21
C GLN A 476 3.34 -32.86 -38.27
N VAL A 477 4.09 -32.70 -37.18
CA VAL A 477 4.02 -31.52 -36.31
C VAL A 477 4.37 -30.25 -37.07
N GLY A 478 5.37 -30.29 -37.97
CA GLY A 478 5.74 -29.19 -38.86
C GLY A 478 4.58 -28.73 -39.75
N ARG A 479 3.84 -29.67 -40.37
CA ARG A 479 2.63 -29.37 -41.17
C ARG A 479 1.52 -28.74 -40.34
N ILE A 480 1.28 -29.26 -39.13
CA ILE A 480 0.27 -28.70 -38.22
C ILE A 480 0.69 -27.28 -37.77
N LYS A 481 1.98 -27.04 -37.49
CA LYS A 481 2.50 -25.70 -37.18
C LYS A 481 2.37 -24.73 -38.35
N ALA A 482 2.63 -25.17 -39.58
CA ALA A 482 2.44 -24.37 -40.78
C ALA A 482 0.96 -23.98 -40.98
N ALA A 483 0.03 -24.92 -40.79
CA ALA A 483 -1.40 -24.63 -40.80
C ALA A 483 -1.78 -23.65 -39.66
N ALA A 484 -1.23 -23.82 -38.47
CA ALA A 484 -1.46 -22.91 -37.33
C ALA A 484 -1.02 -21.46 -37.61
N ALA A 485 0.01 -21.25 -38.43
CA ALA A 485 0.45 -19.92 -38.83
C ALA A 485 -0.59 -19.16 -39.67
N SER A 486 -1.53 -19.86 -40.33
CA SER A 486 -2.62 -19.24 -41.10
C SER A 486 -3.67 -18.55 -40.22
N LYS A 487 -3.69 -18.84 -38.91
CA LYS A 487 -4.73 -18.38 -37.96
C LYS A 487 -6.16 -18.84 -38.30
N ASP A 488 -6.31 -19.80 -39.22
CA ASP A 488 -7.60 -20.35 -39.63
C ASP A 488 -7.89 -21.71 -38.95
N GLU A 489 -9.00 -21.80 -38.22
CA GLU A 489 -9.37 -23.03 -37.51
C GLU A 489 -9.69 -24.20 -38.46
N GLY A 490 -10.22 -23.92 -39.64
CA GLY A 490 -10.53 -24.94 -40.65
C GLY A 490 -9.26 -25.59 -41.20
N ALA A 491 -8.27 -24.77 -41.56
CA ALA A 491 -6.97 -25.21 -42.07
C ALA A 491 -6.23 -26.08 -41.05
N VAL A 492 -6.23 -25.70 -39.77
CA VAL A 492 -5.59 -26.50 -38.71
C VAL A 492 -6.33 -27.81 -38.50
N ARG A 493 -7.67 -27.81 -38.47
CA ARG A 493 -8.46 -29.04 -38.36
C ARG A 493 -8.22 -29.99 -39.52
N ALA A 494 -8.13 -29.47 -40.75
CA ALA A 494 -7.84 -30.25 -41.94
C ALA A 494 -6.44 -30.89 -41.86
N ALA A 495 -5.41 -30.11 -41.46
CA ALA A 495 -4.05 -30.62 -41.29
C ALA A 495 -3.96 -31.72 -40.22
N VAL A 496 -4.62 -31.54 -39.08
CA VAL A 496 -4.66 -32.53 -38.00
C VAL A 496 -5.41 -33.80 -38.44
N ALA A 497 -6.52 -33.66 -39.17
CA ALA A 497 -7.26 -34.80 -39.71
C ALA A 497 -6.42 -35.60 -40.73
N ALA A 498 -5.66 -34.92 -41.60
CA ALA A 498 -4.75 -35.56 -42.53
C ALA A 498 -3.66 -36.36 -41.81
N VAL A 499 -2.99 -35.76 -40.82
CA VAL A 499 -1.99 -36.46 -40.00
C VAL A 499 -2.58 -37.66 -39.27
N LYS A 500 -3.80 -37.53 -38.72
CA LYS A 500 -4.49 -38.64 -38.05
C LYS A 500 -4.79 -39.80 -39.02
N ALA A 501 -5.20 -39.49 -40.24
CA ALA A 501 -5.45 -40.50 -41.28
C ALA A 501 -4.15 -41.20 -41.71
N GLU A 502 -3.06 -40.45 -41.90
CA GLU A 502 -1.74 -40.99 -42.24
C GLU A 502 -1.24 -41.96 -41.17
N ILE A 503 -1.32 -41.58 -39.89
CA ILE A 503 -0.90 -42.45 -38.78
C ILE A 503 -1.75 -43.72 -38.72
N ALA A 504 -3.07 -43.62 -38.90
CA ALA A 504 -3.95 -44.78 -38.93
C ALA A 504 -3.61 -45.73 -40.10
N GLN A 505 -3.28 -45.18 -41.27
CA GLN A 505 -2.86 -45.95 -42.44
C GLN A 505 -1.51 -46.66 -42.19
N SER A 506 -0.52 -45.97 -41.62
CA SER A 506 0.77 -46.58 -41.29
C SER A 506 0.64 -47.68 -40.22
N GLN A 507 -0.21 -47.49 -39.21
CA GLN A 507 -0.49 -48.52 -38.20
C GLN A 507 -1.15 -49.75 -38.81
N LYS A 508 -2.12 -49.56 -39.72
CA LYS A 508 -2.77 -50.66 -40.45
C LYS A 508 -1.76 -51.45 -41.29
N GLN A 509 -0.91 -50.75 -42.05
CA GLN A 509 0.14 -51.38 -42.85
C GLN A 509 1.17 -52.14 -42.00
N GLN A 510 1.55 -51.60 -40.83
CA GLN A 510 2.42 -52.29 -39.89
C GLN A 510 1.78 -53.54 -39.28
N GLN A 511 0.48 -53.49 -38.96
CA GLN A 511 -0.27 -54.67 -38.48
C GLN A 511 -0.38 -55.76 -39.55
N GLU A 512 -0.69 -55.38 -40.79
CA GLU A 512 -0.75 -56.31 -41.93
C GLU A 512 0.63 -56.94 -42.21
N ALA A 513 1.71 -56.15 -42.15
CA ALA A 513 3.07 -56.64 -42.31
C ALA A 513 3.51 -57.56 -41.15
N ALA A 514 3.15 -57.23 -39.90
CA ALA A 514 3.44 -58.06 -38.74
C ALA A 514 2.68 -59.39 -38.79
N ALA A 515 1.40 -59.38 -39.20
CA ALA A 515 0.61 -60.59 -39.40
C ALA A 515 1.18 -61.46 -40.53
N ALA A 516 1.62 -60.85 -41.64
CA ALA A 516 2.28 -61.57 -42.73
C ALA A 516 3.64 -62.18 -42.29
N ALA A 517 4.42 -61.45 -41.49
CA ALA A 517 5.68 -61.96 -40.95
C ALA A 517 5.48 -63.12 -39.96
N GLN A 518 4.45 -63.05 -39.10
CA GLN A 518 4.06 -64.15 -38.22
C GLN A 518 3.61 -65.38 -39.02
N ALA A 519 2.76 -65.20 -40.03
CA ALA A 519 2.33 -66.29 -40.90
C ALA A 519 3.51 -66.95 -41.64
N ALA A 520 4.50 -66.16 -42.08
CA ALA A 520 5.72 -66.67 -42.69
C ALA A 520 6.60 -67.45 -41.69
N GLN A 521 6.72 -66.99 -40.44
CA GLN A 521 7.42 -67.74 -39.38
C GLN A 521 6.73 -69.06 -39.04
N GLU A 522 5.40 -69.07 -38.93
CA GLU A 522 4.64 -70.31 -38.70
C GLU A 522 4.77 -71.31 -39.86
N GLN A 523 4.78 -70.83 -41.11
CA GLN A 523 5.04 -71.67 -42.27
C GLN A 523 6.47 -72.22 -42.28
N ALA A 524 7.47 -71.42 -41.91
CA ALA A 524 8.86 -71.88 -41.80
C ALA A 524 9.04 -72.93 -40.69
N GLN A 525 8.36 -72.78 -39.54
CA GLN A 525 8.36 -73.77 -38.45
C GLN A 525 7.66 -75.08 -38.87
N LYS A 526 6.57 -75.02 -39.63
CA LYS A 526 5.89 -76.20 -40.20
C LYS A 526 6.76 -76.92 -41.24
N ALA A 527 7.52 -76.18 -42.06
CA ALA A 527 8.44 -76.76 -43.03
C ALA A 527 9.64 -77.46 -42.36
N GLN A 528 10.14 -76.94 -41.23
CA GLN A 528 11.19 -77.60 -40.43
C GLN A 528 10.71 -78.88 -39.74
N SER A 529 9.40 -79.04 -39.49
CA SER A 529 8.82 -80.23 -38.85
C SER A 529 8.34 -81.31 -39.84
N GLN A 530 8.34 -81.04 -41.15
CA GLN A 530 8.03 -82.02 -42.21
C GLN A 530 9.25 -82.68 -42.84
N ASN A 531 10.48 -82.30 -42.46
CA ASN A 531 11.72 -82.81 -43.06
C ASN A 531 12.49 -83.82 -42.18
N THR A 532 11.79 -84.57 -41.32
CA THR A 532 12.38 -85.63 -40.49
C THR A 532 11.58 -86.94 -40.57
N GLN A 533 12.14 -87.94 -41.26
CA GLN A 533 11.90 -89.38 -41.09
C GLN A 533 13.27 -90.12 -41.16
N PRO A 534 13.43 -91.33 -40.58
CA PRO A 534 14.29 -91.55 -39.41
C PRO A 534 15.51 -92.46 -39.67
N GLN A 535 16.56 -92.35 -38.85
CA GLN A 535 17.69 -93.31 -38.78
C GLN A 535 18.12 -93.57 -37.32
N PRO A 536 18.77 -94.72 -37.00
CA PRO A 536 18.40 -95.59 -35.87
C PRO A 536 19.16 -95.37 -34.55
N ALA A 537 18.59 -95.94 -33.48
CA ALA A 537 19.08 -95.98 -32.08
C ALA A 537 20.49 -96.58 -31.93
N GLN A 538 21.40 -96.07 -31.07
CA GLN A 538 21.58 -96.32 -29.61
C GLN A 538 22.90 -95.61 -29.14
N PRO A 539 23.29 -95.55 -27.84
CA PRO A 539 22.56 -95.58 -26.56
C PRO A 539 22.92 -94.38 -25.62
N ALA A 540 22.30 -94.39 -24.43
CA ALA A 540 22.12 -93.28 -23.47
C ALA A 540 23.31 -92.91 -22.56
N GLN A 541 23.28 -91.69 -21.99
CA GLN A 541 23.66 -91.32 -20.61
C GLN A 541 23.02 -89.95 -20.17
N PRO A 542 22.91 -89.62 -18.86
CA PRO A 542 21.65 -89.12 -18.27
C PRO A 542 21.62 -87.65 -17.75
N GLN A 543 20.40 -87.09 -17.77
CA GLN A 543 19.68 -86.15 -16.84
C GLN A 543 20.42 -85.08 -15.99
N PRO A 544 19.80 -83.89 -15.75
CA PRO A 544 18.80 -83.76 -14.68
C PRO A 544 17.58 -82.84 -14.93
N VAL A 545 16.66 -82.92 -13.97
CA VAL A 545 15.23 -82.59 -13.93
C VAL A 545 14.94 -81.13 -13.56
N GLN A 546 13.90 -80.52 -14.17
CA GLN A 546 13.08 -79.45 -13.54
C GLN A 546 11.62 -79.44 -14.06
N PRO A 547 10.66 -78.94 -13.27
CA PRO A 547 9.23 -79.31 -13.34
C PRO A 547 8.30 -78.24 -13.94
N GLN A 548 7.08 -78.70 -14.26
CA GLN A 548 5.96 -78.04 -14.97
C GLN A 548 5.37 -76.79 -14.28
N PRO A 549 4.72 -75.89 -15.07
CA PRO A 549 3.80 -74.89 -14.54
C PRO A 549 2.33 -75.37 -14.58
N ALA A 550 1.60 -75.10 -13.49
CA ALA A 550 0.17 -75.35 -13.34
C ALA A 550 -0.67 -74.08 -13.58
N GLN A 551 -1.92 -74.30 -13.98
CA GLN A 551 -2.95 -73.32 -14.33
C GLN A 551 -3.41 -72.40 -13.18
N PRO A 552 -4.13 -71.29 -13.49
CA PRO A 552 -4.53 -70.26 -12.53
C PRO A 552 -5.92 -70.50 -11.94
N GLN A 553 -6.12 -70.03 -10.70
CA GLN A 553 -7.44 -69.78 -10.09
C GLN A 553 -7.39 -68.51 -9.19
N PRO A 554 -8.55 -67.93 -8.83
CA PRO A 554 -8.70 -66.47 -8.73
C PRO A 554 -8.92 -65.90 -7.32
N GLU A 555 -8.80 -64.56 -7.28
CA GLU A 555 -9.52 -63.56 -6.46
C GLU A 555 -9.19 -63.27 -4.97
N GLN A 556 -9.25 -61.95 -4.70
CA GLN A 556 -9.55 -61.23 -3.43
C GLN A 556 -8.40 -60.86 -2.46
N PRO A 557 -8.58 -59.86 -1.55
CA PRO A 557 -8.27 -58.44 -1.78
C PRO A 557 -7.19 -57.93 -0.78
N GLN A 558 -6.54 -56.79 -1.06
CA GLN A 558 -5.53 -56.22 -0.15
C GLN A 558 -6.12 -55.21 0.85
N PRO A 559 -5.88 -55.36 2.16
CA PRO A 559 -5.91 -54.27 3.13
C PRO A 559 -4.51 -53.71 3.40
N ALA A 560 -4.51 -52.51 4.01
CA ALA A 560 -3.41 -51.57 4.26
C ALA A 560 -2.23 -52.10 5.13
N VAL A 561 -1.12 -51.34 5.21
CA VAL A 561 -0.49 -50.66 6.38
C VAL A 561 1.07 -50.64 6.15
N PRO A 562 2.00 -49.88 6.80
CA PRO A 562 2.05 -48.55 7.46
C PRO A 562 3.16 -47.59 6.92
N GLN A 563 3.18 -46.35 7.46
CA GLN A 563 4.29 -45.36 7.44
C GLN A 563 5.51 -45.80 8.28
N THR A 564 6.76 -45.38 7.98
CA THR A 564 7.58 -44.33 8.67
C THR A 564 9.10 -44.58 8.41
N PRO A 565 10.07 -43.70 8.78
CA PRO A 565 10.10 -42.24 8.98
C PRO A 565 11.22 -41.53 8.17
N ALA A 566 11.21 -40.19 8.24
CA ALA A 566 12.17 -39.26 7.66
C ALA A 566 13.49 -39.15 8.46
N ALA A 567 14.58 -38.83 7.75
CA ALA A 567 15.80 -38.27 8.32
C ALA A 567 15.71 -36.73 8.33
N GLN A 568 16.16 -36.14 9.44
CA GLN A 568 16.37 -34.70 9.66
C GLN A 568 17.72 -34.25 9.14
#